data_AF-A0A3D5D549-F1
#
_entry.id   AF-A0A3D5D549-F1
#
_cell.length_a   1.000
_cell.length_b   1.000
_cell.length_c   1.000
_cell.angle_alpha   90.00
_cell.angle_beta   90.00
_cell.angle_gamma   90.00
#
_symmetry.space_group_name_H-M   'P 1'
#
loop_
_entity.id
_entity.type
_entity.pdbx_description
1 polymer ?
#
loop_
_entity_poly.entity_id
_entity_poly.type
_entity_poly.pdbx_seq_one_letter_code
_entity_poly.pdbx_strand_id
1 'polypeptide(L)'
;RIKGKSDGPFNALRFLDPTTLAGHTEILHSGSELTFWKTNQPDPLHSLPNGSAYDLSLHPDGHRLLAATYVSGGASGNGAQKRHRENYPPNKTALKFISLFEKPAEGKK
;
A
#
# COMPACT_ATOMS: atom_id res chain seq x y z
N ARG A 1 -13.11 10.07 3.13
CA ARG A 1 -11.75 10.68 3.06
C ARG A 1 -10.72 9.72 3.67
N ILE A 2 -9.50 9.59 3.10
CA ILE A 2 -8.40 8.79 3.67
C ILE A 2 -8.09 9.28 5.10
N LYS A 3 -7.70 8.39 6.01
CA LYS A 3 -7.47 8.72 7.43
C LYS A 3 -6.20 9.56 7.63
N GLY A 4 -5.13 9.30 6.86
CA GLY A 4 -3.91 10.10 6.85
C GLY A 4 -4.01 11.40 6.05
N LYS A 5 -3.05 12.32 6.25
CA LYS A 5 -2.83 13.45 5.32
C LYS A 5 -2.30 12.88 4.00
N SER A 6 -3.14 12.88 2.97
CA SER A 6 -2.77 12.49 1.60
C SER A 6 -1.57 13.31 1.14
N ASP A 7 -0.55 12.64 0.59
CA ASP A 7 0.70 13.26 0.11
C ASP A 7 1.06 12.73 -1.29
N GLY A 8 0.08 12.74 -2.18
CA GLY A 8 0.25 12.23 -3.53
C GLY A 8 -1.04 11.68 -4.14
N PRO A 9 -0.97 11.27 -5.42
CA PRO A 9 -2.07 10.62 -6.11
C PRO A 9 -2.33 9.20 -5.55
N PHE A 10 -3.42 8.59 -6.02
CA PHE A 10 -3.54 7.13 -5.95
C PHE A 10 -2.58 6.51 -6.97
N ASN A 11 -1.76 5.57 -6.53
CA ASN A 11 -0.79 4.89 -7.39
C ASN A 11 -1.42 3.74 -8.17
N ALA A 12 -2.41 3.08 -7.55
CA ALA A 12 -3.07 1.91 -8.13
C ALA A 12 -4.53 1.85 -7.67
N LEU A 13 -5.39 1.37 -8.56
CA LEU A 13 -6.81 1.15 -8.32
C LEU A 13 -7.23 -0.20 -8.89
N ARG A 14 -8.08 -0.93 -8.17
CA ARG A 14 -8.58 -2.23 -8.61
C ARG A 14 -10.01 -2.47 -8.11
N PHE A 15 -10.93 -2.70 -9.03
CA PHE A 15 -12.25 -3.22 -8.65
C PHE A 15 -12.11 -4.64 -8.11
N LEU A 16 -12.68 -4.87 -6.93
CA LEU A 16 -12.78 -6.20 -6.32
C LEU A 16 -14.05 -6.92 -6.79
N ASP A 17 -15.12 -6.14 -6.94
CA ASP A 17 -16.42 -6.53 -7.47
C ASP A 17 -17.10 -5.25 -8.04
N PRO A 18 -18.28 -5.33 -8.69
CA PRO A 18 -18.95 -4.16 -9.27
C PRO A 18 -19.26 -3.02 -8.28
N THR A 19 -19.29 -3.32 -6.98
CA THR A 19 -19.67 -2.40 -5.90
C THR A 19 -18.51 -2.01 -5.00
N THR A 20 -17.34 -2.64 -5.14
CA THR A 20 -16.21 -2.46 -4.21
C THR A 20 -14.91 -2.14 -4.97
N LEU A 21 -14.23 -1.08 -4.55
CA LEU A 21 -12.95 -0.63 -5.09
C LEU A 21 -11.87 -0.75 -4.02
N ALA A 22 -10.70 -1.25 -4.39
CA ALA A 22 -9.46 -1.13 -3.63
C ALA A 22 -8.54 -0.12 -4.32
N GLY A 23 -7.74 0.57 -3.52
CA GLY A 23 -6.84 1.59 -4.02
C GLY A 23 -5.68 1.81 -3.08
N HIS A 24 -4.53 2.10 -3.67
CA HIS A 24 -3.30 2.36 -2.93
C HIS A 24 -2.93 3.84 -3.04
N THR A 25 -2.59 4.45 -1.91
CA THR A 25 -2.29 5.87 -1.78
C THR A 25 -1.07 6.10 -0.89
N GLU A 26 -0.32 7.15 -1.22
CA GLU A 26 0.78 7.66 -0.40
C GLU A 26 0.26 8.66 0.63
N ILE A 27 0.71 8.51 1.88
CA ILE A 27 0.44 9.45 2.96
C ILE A 27 1.74 10.16 3.37
N LEU A 28 1.59 11.38 3.88
CA LEU A 28 2.71 12.23 4.29
C LEU A 28 3.62 11.50 5.28
N HIS A 29 4.93 11.66 5.12
CA HIS A 29 5.98 11.05 5.95
C HIS A 29 6.19 9.54 5.79
N SER A 30 6.18 9.05 4.55
CA SER A 30 6.60 7.67 4.16
C SER A 30 5.64 6.55 4.57
N GLY A 31 4.43 6.89 5.01
CA GLY A 31 3.39 5.89 5.14
C GLY A 31 2.69 5.68 3.80
N SER A 32 2.12 4.50 3.62
CA SER A 32 1.17 4.27 2.53
C SER A 32 0.01 3.44 3.05
N GLU A 33 -1.14 3.56 2.40
CA GLU A 33 -2.35 2.86 2.82
C GLU A 33 -2.96 2.09 1.64
N LEU A 34 -3.42 0.88 1.93
CA LEU A 34 -4.38 0.18 1.08
C LEU A 34 -5.78 0.47 1.62
N THR A 35 -6.57 1.16 0.82
CA THR A 35 -7.90 1.64 1.19
C THR A 35 -8.98 0.98 0.34
N PHE A 36 -10.17 0.82 0.92
CA PHE A 36 -11.31 0.16 0.32
C PHE A 36 -12.53 1.08 0.35
N TRP A 37 -13.32 1.10 -0.72
CA TRP A 37 -14.54 1.91 -0.86
C TRP A 37 -15.69 1.09 -1.41
N LYS A 38 -16.91 1.53 -1.09
CA LYS A 38 -18.07 1.25 -1.92
C LYS A 38 -18.12 2.27 -3.06
N THR A 39 -18.40 1.82 -4.28
CA THR A 39 -18.36 2.65 -5.50
C THR A 39 -19.43 3.76 -5.51
N ASN A 40 -20.46 3.61 -4.68
CA ASN A 40 -21.53 4.58 -4.50
C ASN A 40 -21.35 5.47 -3.25
N GLN A 41 -20.23 5.36 -2.54
CA GLN A 41 -19.96 6.14 -1.34
C GLN A 41 -18.64 6.91 -1.45
N PRO A 42 -18.60 8.19 -1.07
CA PRO A 42 -17.37 8.98 -1.14
C PRO A 42 -16.36 8.61 -0.04
N ASP A 43 -16.84 8.03 1.07
CA ASP A 43 -16.01 7.68 2.22
C ASP A 43 -15.50 6.23 2.14
N PRO A 44 -14.25 5.99 2.57
CA PRO A 44 -13.69 4.64 2.58
C PRO A 44 -14.40 3.77 3.62
N LEU A 45 -14.66 2.53 3.23
CA LEU A 45 -15.15 1.46 4.10
C LEU A 45 -14.08 1.05 5.11
N HIS A 46 -12.84 0.92 4.65
CA HIS A 46 -11.72 0.44 5.46
C HIS A 46 -10.39 0.92 4.89
N SER A 47 -9.36 0.99 5.74
CA SER A 47 -7.98 1.25 5.32
C SER A 47 -7.03 0.51 6.24
N LEU A 48 -5.94 -0.01 5.67
CA LEU A 48 -4.88 -0.70 6.39
C LEU A 48 -3.50 -0.19 5.96
N PRO A 49 -2.54 -0.12 6.90
CA PRO A 49 -1.16 0.23 6.58
C PRO A 49 -0.57 -0.73 5.54
N ASN A 50 0.07 -0.18 4.52
CA ASN A 50 0.78 -0.95 3.51
C ASN A 50 2.08 -0.26 3.09
N GLY A 51 3.02 -1.02 2.54
CA GLY A 51 4.15 -0.40 1.84
C GLY A 51 3.67 0.33 0.58
N SER A 52 4.46 1.29 0.10
CA SER A 52 4.23 1.97 -1.18
C SER A 52 4.05 0.92 -2.27
N ALA A 53 2.95 0.96 -3.01
CA ALA A 53 2.63 -0.02 -4.03
C ALA A 53 2.26 0.69 -5.33
N TYR A 54 2.68 0.10 -6.45
CA TYR A 54 2.47 0.67 -7.78
C TYR A 54 1.43 -0.10 -8.60
N ASP A 55 1.02 -1.28 -8.13
CA ASP A 55 -0.02 -2.06 -8.78
C ASP A 55 -0.81 -2.92 -7.78
N LEU A 56 -2.06 -3.20 -8.13
CA LEU A 56 -2.99 -4.05 -7.40
C LEU A 56 -3.62 -5.06 -8.36
N SER A 57 -3.36 -6.35 -8.14
CA SER A 57 -3.92 -7.43 -8.95
C SER A 57 -4.83 -8.31 -8.11
N LEU A 58 -6.10 -8.40 -8.50
CA LEU A 58 -7.05 -9.31 -7.88
C LEU A 58 -6.82 -10.72 -8.43
N HIS A 59 -6.56 -11.67 -7.53
CA HIS A 59 -6.46 -13.07 -7.91
C HIS A 59 -7.80 -13.57 -8.47
N PRO A 60 -7.82 -14.48 -9.48
CA PRO A 60 -9.06 -14.93 -10.11
C PRO A 60 -10.11 -15.54 -9.19
N ASP A 61 -9.70 -16.04 -8.02
CA ASP A 61 -10.62 -16.56 -6.98
C ASP A 61 -11.41 -15.44 -6.26
N GLY A 62 -11.05 -14.17 -6.45
CA GLY A 62 -11.69 -13.03 -5.79
C GLY A 62 -11.38 -12.91 -4.29
N HIS A 63 -10.56 -13.78 -3.72
CA HIS A 63 -10.29 -13.84 -2.27
C HIS A 63 -8.96 -13.21 -1.87
N ARG A 64 -8.06 -13.00 -2.83
CA ARG A 64 -6.71 -12.48 -2.58
C ARG A 64 -6.39 -11.29 -3.47
N LEU A 65 -5.79 -10.28 -2.88
CA LEU A 65 -5.25 -9.12 -3.56
C LEU A 65 -3.73 -9.15 -3.50
N LEU A 66 -3.06 -9.08 -4.64
CA LEU A 66 -1.62 -8.93 -4.75
C LEU A 66 -1.27 -7.44 -4.87
N ALA A 67 -0.35 -6.98 -4.02
CA ALA A 67 0.25 -5.65 -4.11
C ALA A 67 1.74 -5.76 -4.46
N ALA A 68 2.16 -5.05 -5.52
CA ALA A 68 3.57 -4.92 -5.88
C ALA A 68 4.18 -3.73 -5.12
N THR A 69 4.83 -4.03 -4.00
CA THR A 69 5.31 -3.00 -3.06
C THR A 69 6.78 -2.66 -3.27
N TYR A 70 7.08 -1.36 -3.24
CA TYR A 70 8.41 -0.81 -3.11
C TYR A 70 8.86 -0.80 -1.64
N VAL A 71 10.11 -1.21 -1.41
CA VAL A 71 10.76 -1.21 -0.11
C VAL A 71 12.02 -0.35 -0.22
N SER A 72 12.03 0.80 0.45
CA SER A 72 13.19 1.69 0.49
C SER A 72 14.38 0.99 1.14
N GLY A 73 15.57 1.13 0.55
CA GLY A 73 16.83 0.71 1.15
C GLY A 73 17.26 1.58 2.35
N GLY A 74 16.50 2.64 2.67
CA GLY A 74 16.78 3.52 3.82
C GLY A 74 17.87 4.58 3.56
N ALA A 75 18.48 4.59 2.36
CA ALA A 75 19.44 5.61 1.95
C ALA A 75 18.79 6.92 1.44
N SER A 76 17.45 6.98 1.42
CA SER A 76 16.69 8.17 1.02
C SER A 76 16.51 9.10 2.23
N GLY A 77 17.14 10.28 2.19
CA GLY A 77 16.98 11.33 3.19
C GLY A 77 18.09 12.38 3.08
N ASN A 78 17.81 13.61 3.51
CA ASN A 78 18.76 14.73 3.47
C ASN A 78 20.05 14.36 4.24
N GLY A 79 21.10 13.99 3.50
CA GLY A 79 22.42 13.63 4.04
C GLY A 79 22.71 12.12 4.18
N ALA A 80 21.75 11.22 3.93
CA ALA A 80 22.00 9.76 3.97
C ALA A 80 22.97 9.33 2.86
N GLN A 81 22.83 9.88 1.65
CA GLN A 81 23.74 9.65 0.52
C GLN A 81 25.17 10.14 0.79
N LYS A 82 25.36 11.20 1.61
CA LYS A 82 26.69 11.66 2.04
C LYS A 82 27.32 10.76 3.10
N ARG A 83 26.51 10.22 4.03
CA ARG A 83 26.98 9.38 5.15
C ARG A 83 27.24 7.93 4.78
N HIS A 84 26.59 7.41 3.74
CA HIS A 84 26.72 6.03 3.28
C HIS A 84 27.29 5.94 1.86
N ARG A 85 28.23 6.83 1.51
CA ARG A 85 28.81 6.91 0.16
C ARG A 85 29.43 5.58 -0.33
N GLU A 86 29.96 4.78 0.59
CA GLU A 86 30.61 3.50 0.29
C GLU A 86 29.66 2.29 0.41
N ASN A 87 28.49 2.47 1.02
CA ASN A 87 27.48 1.43 1.20
C ASN A 87 26.14 1.92 0.66
N TYR A 88 25.85 1.62 -0.61
CA TYR A 88 24.53 1.86 -1.18
C TYR A 88 23.60 0.66 -0.93
N PRO A 89 22.65 0.74 0.02
CA PRO A 89 21.61 -0.27 0.14
C PRO A 89 20.61 -0.08 -1.02
N PRO A 90 20.49 -1.05 -1.95
CA PRO A 90 19.53 -0.94 -3.04
C PRO A 90 18.11 -1.02 -2.50
N ASN A 91 17.21 -0.28 -3.15
CA ASN A 91 15.79 -0.48 -2.97
C ASN A 91 15.39 -1.89 -3.43
N LYS A 92 14.32 -2.41 -2.85
CA LYS A 92 13.80 -3.74 -3.17
C LYS A 92 12.34 -3.66 -3.59
N THR A 93 11.90 -4.71 -4.25
CA THR A 93 10.50 -4.96 -4.55
C THR A 93 10.06 -6.20 -3.78
N ALA A 94 8.86 -6.14 -3.22
CA ALA A 94 8.22 -7.28 -2.59
C ALA A 94 6.81 -7.47 -3.16
N LEU A 95 6.41 -8.73 -3.29
CA LEU A 95 5.05 -9.12 -3.64
C LEU A 95 4.32 -9.46 -2.34
N LYS A 96 3.27 -8.71 -2.03
CA LYS A 96 2.47 -8.93 -0.82
C LYS A 96 1.08 -9.42 -1.18
N PHE A 97 0.76 -10.63 -0.72
CA PHE A 97 -0.59 -11.17 -0.82
C PHE A 97 -1.41 -10.77 0.39
N ILE A 98 -2.60 -10.28 0.16
CA ILE A 98 -3.56 -9.85 1.17
C ILE A 98 -4.82 -10.69 1.00
N SER A 99 -5.23 -11.37 2.07
CA SER A 99 -6.52 -12.07 2.12
C SER A 99 -7.63 -11.05 2.38
N LEU A 100 -8.67 -11.06 1.56
CA LEU A 100 -9.76 -10.06 1.62
C LEU A 100 -10.83 -10.40 2.67
N PHE A 101 -10.92 -11.67 3.08
CA PHE A 101 -11.99 -12.18 3.93
C PHE A 101 -11.51 -12.83 5.23
N GLU A 102 -10.21 -13.10 5.32
CA GLU A 102 -9.63 -13.70 6.52
C GLU A 102 -9.48 -12.64 7.60
N LYS A 103 -9.89 -12.97 8.83
CA LYS A 103 -9.66 -12.10 9.97
C LYS A 103 -8.15 -12.02 10.22
N PRO A 104 -7.60 -10.83 10.57
CA PRO A 104 -6.20 -10.74 10.97
C PRO A 104 -5.95 -11.74 12.11
N ALA A 105 -4.86 -12.51 12.01
CA ALA A 105 -4.46 -13.38 13.10
C ALA A 105 -4.34 -12.54 14.39
N GLU A 106 -4.96 -13.01 15.48
CA GLU A 106 -4.83 -12.35 16.77
C GLU A 106 -3.37 -12.42 17.24
N GLY A 107 -2.65 -11.30 17.06
CA GLY A 107 -1.33 -11.07 17.64
C GLY A 107 -0.15 -11.30 16.69
N LYS A 108 0.56 -10.21 16.37
CA LYS A 108 1.68 -9.74 17.19
C LYS A 108 1.65 -8.20 17.19
N LYS A 109 1.48 -7.62 18.38
CA LYS A 109 1.80 -6.20 18.63
C LYS A 109 3.30 -5.99 18.52
#